data_AF-A0A453NZ25-F1
#
_entry.id   AF-A0A453NZ25-F1
#
_cell.length_a   1.000
_cell.length_b   1.000
_cell.length_c   1.000
_cell.angle_alpha   90.00
_cell.angle_beta   90.00
_cell.angle_gamma   90.00
#
_symmetry.space_group_name_H-M   'P 1'
#
loop_
_entity.id
_entity.type
_entity.pdbx_description
1 polymer ?
#
loop_
_entity_poly.entity_id
_entity_poly.type
_entity_poly.pdbx_seq_one_letter_code
_entity_poly.pdbx_strand_id
1 'polypeptide(L)'
;MSSIDLMDVTTVASSQFASQAGVISDIKAVAGVYTFNLTWEDIANNLKPMISNPFGQISLSRNPRNRNAGKFMRLSDFLAFAKGKKLSGIMITVEHASFMAEKLGFGVVDAVIKAVDDSGYSKQSAQKVMIQSTNSSTLVKFKQLAKYNLVYKIDEVVKDAAPSSLADIKKFADAASVSIKSVYPESSNFLINQTNPLVKSLQSAGLPVYVYLLMNEFFSQPYDFFSDATSQINALVHKGGEGGGVDGLITDFPGTAHRYKLNSCRNMGDKTPYYMLPPQRGGLVGVIQDKAALPPAMAPEPVLTVSDVAEPPLPPVSNTTAPAPSHAPVEVSVSIPITAAVLVLCASLLI
;
A
#
# COMPACT_ATOMS: atom_id res chain seq x y z
N MET A 1 0.40 -10.07 -4.73
CA MET A 1 0.33 -10.41 -3.29
C MET A 1 0.60 -9.14 -2.51
N SER A 2 0.04 -8.98 -1.32
CA SER A 2 0.13 -7.74 -0.53
C SER A 2 1.24 -7.75 0.54
N SER A 3 1.95 -8.87 0.71
CA SER A 3 3.05 -9.01 1.67
C SER A 3 4.12 -9.92 1.07
N ILE A 4 5.37 -9.63 1.38
CA ILE A 4 6.53 -10.49 1.10
C ILE A 4 6.59 -11.70 2.03
N ASP A 5 5.98 -11.60 3.21
CA ASP A 5 5.83 -12.75 4.10
C ASP A 5 4.64 -13.60 3.64
N LEU A 6 4.95 -14.82 3.24
CA LEU A 6 3.99 -15.81 2.77
C LEU A 6 3.02 -16.24 3.89
N MET A 7 3.37 -16.07 5.17
CA MET A 7 2.45 -16.39 6.27
C MET A 7 1.21 -15.49 6.26
N ASP A 8 1.33 -14.24 5.81
CA ASP A 8 0.23 -13.28 5.80
C ASP A 8 -0.79 -13.55 4.69
N VAL A 9 -0.34 -14.17 3.58
CA VAL A 9 -1.07 -14.18 2.31
C VAL A 9 -1.19 -15.56 1.66
N THR A 10 -0.73 -16.62 2.32
CA THR A 10 -0.78 -18.00 1.80
C THR A 10 -0.99 -19.05 2.90
N THR A 11 -1.06 -20.32 2.51
CA THR A 11 -1.12 -21.48 3.41
C THR A 11 0.25 -21.99 3.91
N VAL A 12 1.34 -21.21 3.75
CA VAL A 12 2.72 -21.65 4.05
C VAL A 12 2.91 -22.16 5.47
N ALA A 13 2.23 -21.57 6.46
CA ALA A 13 2.35 -21.96 7.86
C ALA A 13 1.84 -23.38 8.15
N SER A 14 1.04 -23.94 7.23
CA SER A 14 0.51 -25.31 7.29
C SER A 14 1.13 -26.25 6.27
N SER A 15 2.18 -25.82 5.56
CA SER A 15 2.86 -26.62 4.55
C SER A 15 4.22 -27.13 5.04
N GLN A 16 4.88 -27.94 4.22
CA GLN A 16 6.25 -28.42 4.47
C GLN A 16 7.30 -27.30 4.58
N PHE A 17 6.96 -26.08 4.16
CA PHE A 17 7.87 -24.93 4.21
C PHE A 17 7.76 -24.12 5.51
N ALA A 18 6.85 -24.46 6.41
CA ALA A 18 6.71 -23.78 7.70
C ALA A 18 8.01 -23.78 8.53
N SER A 19 8.85 -24.81 8.36
CA SER A 19 10.16 -24.92 9.03
C SER A 19 11.20 -23.90 8.55
N GLN A 20 10.95 -23.19 7.44
CA GLN A 20 11.82 -22.11 6.96
C GLN A 20 11.53 -20.77 7.65
N ALA A 21 10.61 -20.75 8.62
CA ALA A 21 10.26 -19.54 9.35
C ALA A 21 11.48 -18.95 10.06
N GLY A 22 11.74 -17.67 9.83
CA GLY A 22 12.86 -16.95 10.44
C GLY A 22 12.52 -15.50 10.71
N VAL A 23 13.27 -14.87 11.60
CA VAL A 23 13.15 -13.43 11.88
C VAL A 23 14.15 -12.68 11.02
N ILE A 24 13.66 -11.74 10.21
CA ILE A 24 14.48 -10.79 9.46
C ILE A 24 14.09 -9.40 9.95
N SER A 25 14.90 -8.86 10.87
CA SER A 25 14.61 -7.59 11.56
C SER A 25 14.42 -6.40 10.62
N ASP A 26 15.06 -6.43 9.45
CA ASP A 26 14.94 -5.39 8.42
C ASP A 26 13.56 -5.39 7.73
N ILE A 27 12.77 -6.47 7.87
CA ILE A 27 11.43 -6.60 7.29
C ILE A 27 10.37 -6.59 8.38
N LYS A 28 10.50 -7.45 9.41
CA LYS A 28 9.55 -7.52 10.52
C LYS A 28 10.15 -8.15 11.78
N ALA A 29 9.59 -7.79 12.93
CA ALA A 29 10.06 -8.23 14.25
C ALA A 29 9.63 -9.66 14.65
N VAL A 30 8.82 -10.34 13.84
CA VAL A 30 8.29 -11.69 14.12
C VAL A 30 8.71 -12.67 13.03
N ALA A 31 8.73 -13.97 13.35
CA ALA A 31 9.12 -14.99 12.38
C ALA A 31 8.15 -15.04 11.19
N GLY A 32 8.68 -15.18 9.98
CA GLY A 32 7.91 -15.33 8.74
C GLY A 32 8.59 -16.27 7.76
N VAL A 33 7.86 -16.69 6.74
CA VAL A 33 8.44 -17.39 5.58
C VAL A 33 8.36 -16.43 4.41
N TYR A 34 9.50 -15.91 3.98
CA TYR A 34 9.54 -14.85 2.96
C TYR A 34 9.60 -15.46 1.57
N THR A 35 9.14 -14.71 0.56
CA THR A 35 9.10 -15.22 -0.81
C THR A 35 10.46 -15.59 -1.40
N PHE A 36 11.54 -14.97 -0.94
CA PHE A 36 12.90 -15.35 -1.35
C PHE A 36 13.44 -16.60 -0.64
N ASN A 37 12.71 -17.18 0.32
CA ASN A 37 13.07 -18.49 0.88
C ASN A 37 12.68 -19.66 -0.04
N LEU A 38 11.77 -19.43 -0.98
CA LEU A 38 11.17 -20.45 -1.83
C LEU A 38 11.34 -20.14 -3.31
N THR A 39 11.42 -21.18 -4.13
CA THR A 39 11.36 -21.02 -5.59
C THR A 39 9.95 -20.62 -6.04
N TRP A 40 9.83 -20.14 -7.28
CA TRP A 40 8.51 -19.90 -7.86
C TRP A 40 7.68 -21.18 -7.92
N GLU A 41 8.30 -22.31 -8.29
CA GLU A 41 7.62 -23.61 -8.36
C GLU A 41 7.14 -24.06 -6.98
N ASP A 42 7.92 -23.82 -5.92
CA ASP A 42 7.50 -24.11 -4.54
C ASP A 42 6.23 -23.34 -4.18
N ILE A 43 6.21 -22.03 -4.44
CA ILE A 43 5.07 -21.17 -4.16
C ILE A 43 3.87 -21.55 -5.03
N ALA A 44 4.07 -21.66 -6.34
CA ALA A 44 2.99 -21.82 -7.32
C ALA A 44 2.29 -23.19 -7.23
N ASN A 45 3.04 -24.25 -6.91
CA ASN A 45 2.53 -25.62 -6.94
C ASN A 45 2.11 -26.15 -5.57
N ASN A 46 2.71 -25.66 -4.48
CA ASN A 46 2.52 -26.24 -3.16
C ASN A 46 1.80 -25.32 -2.17
N LEU A 47 1.69 -24.02 -2.47
CA LEU A 47 0.94 -23.08 -1.64
C LEU A 47 -0.39 -22.71 -2.28
N LYS A 48 -1.36 -22.35 -1.45
CA LYS A 48 -2.59 -21.70 -1.90
C LYS A 48 -2.56 -20.24 -1.47
N PRO A 49 -2.99 -19.30 -2.34
CA PRO A 49 -3.21 -17.93 -1.89
C PRO A 49 -4.24 -17.93 -0.76
N MET A 50 -4.17 -16.92 0.09
CA MET A 50 -5.12 -16.69 1.16
C MET A 50 -5.59 -15.25 1.07
N ILE A 51 -6.90 -15.05 1.05
CA ILE A 51 -7.49 -13.71 1.08
C ILE A 51 -7.07 -13.05 2.40
N SER A 52 -6.48 -11.86 2.31
CA SER A 52 -6.11 -11.06 3.50
C SER A 52 -7.31 -10.92 4.43
N ASN A 53 -7.07 -11.17 5.72
CA ASN A 53 -8.08 -11.04 6.75
C ASN A 53 -7.63 -10.07 7.86
N PRO A 54 -7.68 -8.76 7.61
CA PRO A 54 -7.25 -7.75 8.58
C PRO A 54 -8.07 -7.75 9.88
N PHE A 55 -9.24 -8.40 9.88
CA PHE A 55 -10.14 -8.51 11.04
C PHE A 55 -10.24 -9.95 11.57
N GLY A 56 -9.23 -10.78 11.36
CA GLY A 56 -9.22 -12.17 11.81
C GLY A 56 -9.39 -12.35 13.32
N GLN A 57 -8.89 -11.41 14.12
CA GLN A 57 -9.02 -11.39 15.59
C GLN A 57 -10.47 -11.41 16.07
N ILE A 58 -11.39 -10.83 15.30
CA ILE A 58 -12.82 -10.74 15.61
C ILE A 58 -13.65 -11.71 14.77
N SER A 59 -13.01 -12.72 14.18
CA SER A 59 -13.64 -13.76 13.34
C SER A 59 -14.42 -13.24 12.13
N LEU A 60 -14.22 -11.97 11.74
CA LEU A 60 -14.75 -11.46 10.48
C LEU A 60 -13.89 -12.02 9.35
N SER A 61 -14.51 -12.63 8.34
CA SER A 61 -13.80 -13.23 7.22
C SER A 61 -14.41 -12.73 5.91
N ARG A 62 -13.57 -12.24 4.98
CA ARG A 62 -14.03 -11.64 3.72
C ARG A 62 -14.86 -12.61 2.85
N ASN A 63 -14.34 -13.81 2.61
CA ASN A 63 -15.03 -14.83 1.81
C ASN A 63 -14.65 -16.25 2.27
N PRO A 64 -15.27 -16.78 3.34
CA PRO A 64 -14.91 -18.07 3.91
C PRO A 64 -14.94 -19.22 2.91
N ARG A 65 -15.96 -19.24 2.03
CA ARG A 65 -16.14 -20.29 1.01
C ARG A 65 -14.99 -20.33 0.01
N ASN A 66 -14.43 -19.18 -0.34
CA ASN A 66 -13.39 -19.03 -1.35
C ASN A 66 -12.09 -18.48 -0.76
N ARG A 67 -11.84 -18.70 0.54
CA ARG A 67 -10.73 -18.07 1.27
C ARG A 67 -9.36 -18.33 0.65
N ASN A 68 -9.23 -19.48 -0.04
CA ASN A 68 -8.01 -19.91 -0.73
C ASN A 68 -8.16 -20.00 -2.26
N ALA A 69 -9.22 -19.42 -2.81
CA ALA A 69 -9.42 -19.41 -4.26
C ALA A 69 -8.44 -18.42 -4.93
N GLY A 70 -8.06 -18.73 -6.17
CA GLY A 70 -7.15 -17.92 -6.97
C GLY A 70 -5.86 -18.66 -7.31
N LYS A 71 -4.97 -17.95 -8.00
CA LYS A 71 -3.62 -18.44 -8.37
C LYS A 71 -2.63 -17.29 -8.21
N PHE A 72 -1.39 -17.64 -7.93
CA PHE A 72 -0.29 -16.67 -8.01
C PHE A 72 -0.03 -16.29 -9.46
N MET A 73 0.42 -15.06 -9.68
CA MET A 73 0.82 -14.55 -10.99
C MET A 73 2.20 -13.95 -10.90
N ARG A 74 3.05 -14.17 -11.91
CA ARG A 74 4.28 -13.39 -12.07
C ARG A 74 3.91 -11.98 -12.52
N LEU A 75 4.81 -11.02 -12.30
CA LEU A 75 4.61 -9.66 -12.78
C LEU A 75 4.35 -9.63 -14.29
N SER A 76 5.11 -10.40 -15.09
CA SER A 76 4.91 -10.52 -16.54
C SER A 76 3.48 -10.94 -16.91
N ASP A 77 2.93 -11.91 -16.19
CA ASP A 77 1.60 -12.44 -16.45
C ASP A 77 0.52 -11.43 -16.09
N PHE A 78 0.72 -10.69 -14.98
CA PHE A 78 -0.16 -9.60 -14.59
C PHE A 78 -0.16 -8.47 -15.64
N LEU A 79 1.03 -8.07 -16.10
CA LEU A 79 1.17 -7.04 -17.14
C LEU A 79 0.47 -7.46 -18.43
N ALA A 80 0.66 -8.71 -18.87
CA ALA A 80 -0.04 -9.25 -20.04
C ALA A 80 -1.56 -9.25 -19.85
N PHE A 81 -2.04 -9.66 -18.68
CA PHE A 81 -3.47 -9.67 -18.34
C PHE A 81 -4.08 -8.26 -18.36
N ALA A 82 -3.41 -7.29 -17.73
CA ALA A 82 -3.91 -5.92 -17.58
C ALA A 82 -3.92 -5.14 -18.90
N LYS A 83 -2.96 -5.41 -19.80
CA LYS A 83 -2.84 -4.72 -21.09
C LYS A 83 -4.08 -4.90 -21.98
N GLY A 84 -4.73 -6.05 -21.90
CA GLY A 84 -5.96 -6.35 -22.65
C GLY A 84 -7.25 -5.76 -22.05
N LYS A 85 -7.17 -4.92 -21.02
CA LYS A 85 -8.33 -4.38 -20.30
C LYS A 85 -8.50 -2.89 -20.53
N LYS A 86 -9.76 -2.41 -20.48
CA LYS A 86 -10.11 -0.99 -20.54
C LYS A 86 -9.81 -0.31 -19.20
N LEU A 87 -8.53 -0.06 -18.95
CA LEU A 87 -8.00 0.57 -17.74
C LEU A 87 -7.26 1.85 -18.10
N SER A 88 -7.20 2.80 -17.17
CA SER A 88 -6.38 4.01 -17.34
C SER A 88 -4.88 3.76 -17.08
N GLY A 89 -4.55 2.62 -16.44
CA GLY A 89 -3.19 2.23 -16.16
C GLY A 89 -3.07 1.12 -15.11
N ILE A 90 -1.85 0.94 -14.64
CA ILE A 90 -1.47 0.02 -13.56
C ILE A 90 -0.65 0.77 -12.51
N MET A 91 -0.69 0.29 -11.28
CA MET A 91 0.19 0.73 -10.20
C MET A 91 0.95 -0.48 -9.64
N ILE A 92 2.28 -0.40 -9.57
CA ILE A 92 3.14 -1.45 -9.01
C ILE A 92 3.77 -0.90 -7.73
N THR A 93 3.54 -1.56 -6.60
CA THR A 93 4.19 -1.21 -5.33
C THR A 93 5.46 -2.02 -5.16
N VAL A 94 6.57 -1.31 -4.91
CA VAL A 94 7.91 -1.85 -4.67
C VAL A 94 8.29 -1.58 -3.21
N GLU A 95 8.61 -2.65 -2.48
CA GLU A 95 8.96 -2.59 -1.05
C GLU A 95 10.31 -3.27 -0.82
N HIS A 96 11.04 -2.81 0.21
CA HIS A 96 12.31 -3.41 0.67
C HIS A 96 13.41 -3.52 -0.39
N ALA A 97 13.47 -2.61 -1.38
CA ALA A 97 14.45 -2.70 -2.47
C ALA A 97 15.91 -2.60 -1.99
N SER A 98 16.18 -1.79 -0.96
CA SER A 98 17.52 -1.68 -0.36
C SER A 98 17.97 -3.01 0.26
N PHE A 99 17.11 -3.61 1.08
CA PHE A 99 17.34 -4.93 1.69
C PHE A 99 17.61 -6.01 0.62
N MET A 100 16.81 -6.02 -0.44
CA MET A 100 16.96 -6.98 -1.54
C MET A 100 18.31 -6.85 -2.25
N ALA A 101 18.76 -5.62 -2.50
CA ALA A 101 20.05 -5.38 -3.12
C ALA A 101 21.21 -5.73 -2.19
N GLU A 102 21.17 -5.29 -0.93
CA GLU A 102 22.27 -5.46 0.02
C GLU A 102 22.42 -6.90 0.52
N LYS A 103 21.31 -7.54 0.91
CA LYS A 103 21.34 -8.84 1.59
C LYS A 103 21.18 -10.01 0.62
N LEU A 104 20.50 -9.80 -0.51
CA LEU A 104 20.17 -10.88 -1.46
C LEU A 104 20.83 -10.69 -2.83
N GLY A 105 21.54 -9.58 -3.08
CA GLY A 105 22.15 -9.31 -4.37
C GLY A 105 21.12 -9.18 -5.50
N PHE A 106 19.89 -8.78 -5.19
CA PHE A 106 18.78 -8.73 -6.15
C PHE A 106 18.34 -7.30 -6.48
N GLY A 107 18.50 -6.91 -7.75
CA GLY A 107 18.11 -5.60 -8.28
C GLY A 107 16.62 -5.50 -8.62
N VAL A 108 15.79 -5.16 -7.63
CA VAL A 108 14.33 -5.06 -7.81
C VAL A 108 13.94 -4.03 -8.88
N VAL A 109 14.60 -2.87 -8.87
CA VAL A 109 14.29 -1.77 -9.79
C VAL A 109 14.51 -2.19 -11.24
N ASP A 110 15.67 -2.78 -11.54
CA ASP A 110 16.01 -3.23 -12.90
C ASP A 110 15.08 -4.36 -13.36
N ALA A 111 14.72 -5.28 -12.46
CA ALA A 111 13.79 -6.36 -12.77
C ALA A 111 12.38 -5.84 -13.13
N VAL A 112 11.87 -4.84 -12.39
CA VAL A 112 10.58 -4.20 -12.69
C VAL A 112 10.62 -3.45 -14.02
N ILE A 113 11.65 -2.64 -14.24
CA ILE A 113 11.81 -1.89 -15.50
C ILE A 113 11.82 -2.87 -16.68
N LYS A 114 12.64 -3.92 -16.60
CA LYS A 114 12.73 -4.94 -17.64
C LYS A 114 11.38 -5.60 -17.92
N ALA A 115 10.63 -5.98 -16.89
CA ALA A 115 9.31 -6.61 -17.07
C ALA A 115 8.28 -5.66 -17.73
N VAL A 116 8.29 -4.38 -17.34
CA VAL A 116 7.43 -3.34 -17.93
C VAL A 116 7.82 -3.06 -19.40
N ASP A 117 9.11 -3.08 -19.71
CA ASP A 117 9.61 -2.92 -21.08
C ASP A 117 9.29 -4.12 -21.97
N ASP A 118 9.54 -5.33 -21.49
CA ASP A 118 9.27 -6.59 -22.20
C ASP A 118 7.78 -6.77 -22.50
N SER A 119 6.91 -6.32 -21.58
CA SER A 119 5.45 -6.31 -21.80
C SER A 119 4.99 -5.21 -22.77
N GLY A 120 5.88 -4.31 -23.18
CA GLY A 120 5.62 -3.23 -24.12
C GLY A 120 4.78 -2.10 -23.55
N TYR A 121 4.71 -1.94 -22.23
CA TYR A 121 4.06 -0.79 -21.60
C TYR A 121 4.82 0.51 -21.87
N SER A 122 6.16 0.46 -21.98
CA SER A 122 6.99 1.62 -22.30
C SER A 122 6.83 2.15 -23.74
N LYS A 123 6.19 1.37 -24.62
CA LYS A 123 5.97 1.71 -26.04
C LYS A 123 4.60 2.33 -26.30
N GLN A 124 3.80 2.57 -25.27
CA GLN A 124 2.43 3.09 -25.40
C GLN A 124 2.14 4.14 -24.32
N SER A 125 1.17 5.01 -24.59
CA SER A 125 0.76 6.09 -23.68
C SER A 125 -0.70 6.00 -23.20
N ALA A 126 -1.46 5.01 -23.68
CA ALA A 126 -2.86 4.81 -23.35
C ALA A 126 -3.08 4.36 -21.90
N GLN A 127 -2.19 3.50 -21.39
CA GLN A 127 -2.22 2.98 -20.02
C GLN A 127 -0.98 3.46 -19.27
N LYS A 128 -1.19 4.26 -18.22
CA LYS A 128 -0.10 4.78 -17.39
C LYS A 128 0.52 3.66 -16.54
N VAL A 129 1.82 3.74 -16.31
CA VAL A 129 2.52 2.92 -15.30
C VAL A 129 2.84 3.81 -14.11
N MET A 130 2.27 3.48 -12.96
CA MET A 130 2.60 4.12 -11.69
C MET A 130 3.48 3.19 -10.86
N ILE A 131 4.55 3.73 -10.27
CA ILE A 131 5.37 3.00 -9.30
C ILE A 131 5.19 3.63 -7.94
N GLN A 132 4.80 2.83 -6.96
CA GLN A 132 4.63 3.26 -5.57
C GLN A 132 5.71 2.65 -4.68
N SER A 133 6.25 3.42 -3.74
CA SER A 133 7.14 2.90 -2.70
C SER A 133 7.11 3.80 -1.46
N THR A 134 7.38 3.21 -0.29
CA THR A 134 7.68 3.96 0.94
C THR A 134 9.12 4.46 0.96
N ASN A 135 10.00 3.94 0.09
CA ASN A 135 11.42 4.30 0.06
C ASN A 135 11.73 5.34 -1.02
N SER A 136 12.17 6.53 -0.61
CA SER A 136 12.53 7.62 -1.53
C SER A 136 13.71 7.23 -2.43
N SER A 137 14.68 6.49 -1.91
CA SER A 137 15.82 5.96 -2.65
C SER A 137 15.41 5.08 -3.84
N THR A 138 14.34 4.29 -3.66
CA THR A 138 13.75 3.44 -4.70
C THR A 138 13.15 4.28 -5.81
N LEU A 139 12.33 5.29 -5.46
CA LEU A 139 11.70 6.18 -6.44
C LEU A 139 12.73 7.03 -7.18
N VAL A 140 13.76 7.54 -6.49
CA VAL A 140 14.89 8.25 -7.10
C VAL A 140 15.56 7.38 -8.16
N LYS A 141 15.81 6.09 -7.87
CA LYS A 141 16.43 5.17 -8.82
C LYS A 141 15.53 4.90 -10.03
N PHE A 142 14.22 4.70 -9.83
CA PHE A 142 13.28 4.60 -10.95
C PHE A 142 13.27 5.85 -11.81
N LYS A 143 13.28 7.05 -11.20
CA LYS A 143 13.30 8.34 -11.91
C LYS A 143 14.51 8.50 -12.83
N GLN A 144 15.66 7.98 -12.40
CA GLN A 144 16.91 8.03 -13.17
C GLN A 144 16.89 7.09 -14.38
N LEU A 145 16.20 5.95 -14.27
CA LEU A 145 16.31 4.86 -15.25
C LEU A 145 15.10 4.76 -16.19
N ALA A 146 13.92 5.22 -15.78
CA ALA A 146 12.67 5.07 -16.53
C ALA A 146 11.72 6.26 -16.36
N LYS A 147 10.77 6.37 -17.28
CA LYS A 147 9.72 7.39 -17.26
C LYS A 147 8.40 6.79 -16.79
N TYR A 148 8.20 6.74 -15.48
CA TYR A 148 6.96 6.31 -14.84
C TYR A 148 6.38 7.44 -13.99
N ASN A 149 5.09 7.34 -13.64
CA ASN A 149 4.49 8.20 -12.63
C ASN A 149 4.85 7.66 -11.24
N LEU A 150 5.62 8.40 -10.47
CA LEU A 150 6.15 7.94 -9.18
C LEU A 150 5.25 8.41 -8.02
N VAL A 151 4.90 7.49 -7.13
CA VAL A 151 4.01 7.73 -5.99
C VAL A 151 4.75 7.44 -4.69
N TYR A 152 4.97 8.47 -3.89
CA TYR A 152 5.54 8.30 -2.56
C TYR A 152 4.45 7.89 -1.57
N LYS A 153 4.56 6.70 -0.99
CA LYS A 153 3.64 6.21 0.03
C LYS A 153 4.16 6.63 1.40
N ILE A 154 3.47 7.58 2.02
CA ILE A 154 3.72 7.97 3.41
C ILE A 154 2.97 6.96 4.28
N ASP A 155 3.71 6.07 4.95
CA ASP A 155 3.15 5.01 5.80
C ASP A 155 2.93 5.42 7.25
N GLU A 156 3.59 6.48 7.69
CA GLU A 156 3.32 7.08 8.98
C GLU A 156 2.00 7.87 8.98
N VAL A 157 1.34 7.84 10.14
CA VAL A 157 0.22 8.75 10.41
C VAL A 157 0.80 10.09 10.84
N VAL A 158 0.63 11.11 10.00
CA VAL A 158 1.20 12.45 10.19
C VAL A 158 0.11 13.50 10.01
N LYS A 159 0.19 14.60 10.78
CA LYS A 159 -0.78 15.71 10.64
C LYS A 159 -0.49 16.62 9.46
N ASP A 160 0.78 16.76 9.08
CA ASP A 160 1.26 17.62 8.02
C ASP A 160 2.68 17.21 7.59
N ALA A 161 3.25 17.91 6.61
CA ALA A 161 4.64 17.80 6.21
C ALA A 161 5.35 19.16 6.27
N ALA A 162 6.61 19.16 6.72
CA ALA A 162 7.43 20.36 6.73
C ALA A 162 7.65 20.88 5.30
N PRO A 163 7.77 22.20 5.07
CA PRO A 163 8.01 22.75 3.73
C PRO A 163 9.24 22.16 3.02
N SER A 164 10.30 21.87 3.78
CA SER A 164 11.49 21.18 3.27
C SER A 164 11.19 19.76 2.80
N SER A 165 10.39 19.00 3.57
CA SER A 165 9.97 17.65 3.20
C SER A 165 9.10 17.65 1.95
N LEU A 166 8.16 18.61 1.83
CA LEU A 166 7.35 18.78 0.62
C LEU A 166 8.23 19.06 -0.61
N ALA A 167 9.23 19.94 -0.46
CA ALA A 167 10.18 20.25 -1.51
C ALA A 167 11.03 19.02 -1.89
N ASP A 168 11.43 18.20 -0.92
CA ASP A 168 12.19 16.97 -1.16
C ASP A 168 11.36 15.90 -1.86
N ILE A 169 10.13 15.65 -1.40
CA ILE A 169 9.20 14.70 -2.06
C ILE A 169 9.00 15.07 -3.52
N LYS A 170 8.81 16.37 -3.81
CA LYS A 170 8.61 16.86 -5.17
C LYS A 170 9.80 16.59 -6.11
N LYS A 171 11.02 16.43 -5.58
CA LYS A 171 12.21 16.11 -6.39
C LYS A 171 12.14 14.70 -6.98
N PHE A 172 11.44 13.76 -6.35
CA PHE A 172 11.44 12.35 -6.78
C PHE A 172 10.06 11.75 -7.06
N ALA A 173 8.97 12.36 -6.59
CA ALA A 173 7.61 11.84 -6.77
C ALA A 173 6.72 12.79 -7.60
N ASP A 174 5.77 12.19 -8.32
CA ASP A 174 4.73 12.89 -9.08
C ASP A 174 3.41 12.98 -8.31
N ALA A 175 3.22 12.12 -7.31
CA ALA A 175 2.07 12.08 -6.41
C ALA A 175 2.46 11.49 -5.04
N ALA A 176 1.55 11.60 -4.08
CA ALA A 176 1.70 10.97 -2.76
C ALA A 176 0.49 10.09 -2.45
N SER A 177 0.70 9.02 -1.69
CA SER A 177 -0.37 8.27 -1.05
C SER A 177 -0.26 8.36 0.47
N VAL A 178 -1.40 8.57 1.14
CA VAL A 178 -1.47 8.81 2.59
C VAL A 178 -2.51 7.91 3.26
N SER A 179 -2.29 7.60 4.53
CA SER A 179 -3.26 6.87 5.35
C SER A 179 -4.56 7.66 5.50
N ILE A 180 -5.70 6.95 5.55
CA ILE A 180 -7.00 7.54 5.92
C ILE A 180 -6.91 8.27 7.27
N LYS A 181 -6.10 7.76 8.21
CA LYS A 181 -5.93 8.37 9.55
C LYS A 181 -5.23 9.73 9.49
N SER A 182 -4.31 9.93 8.53
CA SER A 182 -3.69 11.23 8.29
C SER A 182 -4.65 12.26 7.67
N VAL A 183 -5.79 11.82 7.12
CA VAL A 183 -6.85 12.69 6.58
C VAL A 183 -7.94 12.94 7.61
N TYR A 184 -8.32 11.88 8.32
CA TYR A 184 -9.37 11.85 9.34
C TYR A 184 -8.81 11.18 10.61
N PRO A 185 -8.24 11.98 11.53
CA PRO A 185 -7.77 11.48 12.82
C PRO A 185 -8.91 10.85 13.62
N GLU A 186 -8.62 9.74 14.30
CA GLU A 186 -9.62 8.96 15.04
C GLU A 186 -9.08 8.45 16.38
N SER A 187 -9.95 8.43 17.40
CA SER A 187 -9.68 7.77 18.68
C SER A 187 -10.78 6.76 18.97
N SER A 188 -10.41 5.49 19.19
CA SER A 188 -11.36 4.37 19.40
C SER A 188 -12.47 4.31 18.33
N ASN A 189 -12.10 4.49 17.06
CA ASN A 189 -12.99 4.55 15.89
C ASN A 189 -13.97 5.73 15.87
N PHE A 190 -13.80 6.75 16.71
CA PHE A 190 -14.52 8.02 16.56
C PHE A 190 -13.62 9.03 15.90
N LEU A 191 -14.13 9.77 14.92
CA LEU A 191 -13.44 10.95 14.41
C LEU A 191 -13.28 11.94 15.55
N ILE A 192 -12.09 12.50 15.68
CA ILE A 192 -11.85 13.60 16.63
C ILE A 192 -12.02 14.94 15.91
N ASN A 193 -12.29 16.00 16.67
CA ASN A 193 -12.39 17.36 16.14
C ASN A 193 -10.98 17.92 15.84
N GLN A 194 -10.30 17.31 14.88
CA GLN A 194 -8.97 17.68 14.41
C GLN A 194 -8.94 17.72 12.89
N THR A 195 -8.28 18.73 12.34
CA THR A 195 -8.06 18.85 10.90
C THR A 195 -6.58 18.74 10.60
N ASN A 196 -6.24 17.87 9.65
CA ASN A 196 -4.87 17.73 9.17
C ASN A 196 -4.69 18.47 7.84
N PRO A 197 -3.78 19.46 7.76
CA PRO A 197 -3.52 20.18 6.51
C PRO A 197 -2.77 19.36 5.46
N LEU A 198 -2.23 18.18 5.81
CA LEU A 198 -1.38 17.34 4.95
C LEU A 198 -1.83 17.26 3.49
N VAL A 199 -3.12 16.95 3.24
CA VAL A 199 -3.65 16.83 1.88
C VAL A 199 -3.49 18.14 1.10
N LYS A 200 -3.83 19.27 1.73
CA LYS A 200 -3.71 20.61 1.11
C LYS A 200 -2.25 21.00 0.92
N SER A 201 -1.38 20.67 1.88
CA SER A 201 0.07 20.92 1.81
C SER A 201 0.71 20.19 0.64
N LEU A 202 0.40 18.89 0.47
CA LEU A 202 0.86 18.07 -0.66
C LEU A 202 0.33 18.60 -2.01
N GLN A 203 -0.97 18.92 -2.08
CA GLN A 203 -1.58 19.46 -3.29
C GLN A 203 -0.98 20.82 -3.70
N SER A 204 -0.67 21.67 -2.71
CA SER A 204 -0.03 22.97 -2.93
C SER A 204 1.42 22.84 -3.39
N ALA A 205 2.10 21.74 -3.05
CA ALA A 205 3.39 21.34 -3.63
C ALA A 205 3.25 20.72 -5.05
N GLY A 206 2.03 20.65 -5.59
CA GLY A 206 1.73 20.08 -6.91
C GLY A 206 1.78 18.56 -6.93
N LEU A 207 1.49 17.89 -5.81
CA LEU A 207 1.39 16.44 -5.69
C LEU A 207 -0.09 16.05 -5.55
N PRO A 208 -0.69 15.35 -6.53
CA PRO A 208 -1.98 14.71 -6.33
C PRO A 208 -1.90 13.73 -5.17
N VAL A 209 -2.98 13.64 -4.38
CA VAL A 209 -3.03 12.83 -3.16
C VAL A 209 -4.00 11.65 -3.32
N TYR A 210 -3.46 10.44 -3.19
CA TYR A 210 -4.25 9.22 -3.08
C TYR A 210 -4.40 8.84 -1.61
N VAL A 211 -5.57 8.37 -1.19
CA VAL A 211 -5.74 7.84 0.17
C VAL A 211 -5.82 6.32 0.14
N TYR A 212 -5.19 5.66 1.12
CA TYR A 212 -5.16 4.20 1.25
C TYR A 212 -5.35 3.74 2.71
N LEU A 213 -5.74 2.50 2.97
CA LEU A 213 -6.38 1.55 2.05
C LEU A 213 -7.87 1.53 2.40
N LEU A 214 -8.75 1.87 1.45
CA LEU A 214 -10.18 1.82 1.71
C LEU A 214 -10.68 0.37 1.67
N MET A 215 -11.47 0.07 2.68
CA MET A 215 -12.06 -1.23 2.93
C MET A 215 -13.57 -1.07 3.17
N ASN A 216 -14.37 -2.08 2.82
CA ASN A 216 -15.82 -2.01 2.96
C ASN A 216 -16.30 -2.57 4.30
N GLU A 217 -15.49 -3.37 4.97
CA GLU A 217 -15.83 -4.03 6.22
C GLU A 217 -16.24 -2.98 7.26
N PHE A 218 -17.36 -3.21 7.95
CA PHE A 218 -17.99 -2.21 8.83
C PHE A 218 -17.12 -1.74 10.01
N PHE A 219 -16.09 -2.53 10.38
CA PHE A 219 -15.10 -2.18 11.40
C PHE A 219 -13.92 -1.35 10.86
N SER A 220 -13.81 -1.18 9.54
CA SER A 220 -12.70 -0.45 8.92
C SER A 220 -12.90 1.05 8.84
N GLN A 221 -14.11 1.54 9.09
CA GLN A 221 -14.44 2.96 9.07
C GLN A 221 -14.75 3.47 10.48
N PRO A 222 -14.37 4.73 10.78
CA PRO A 222 -14.90 5.44 11.93
C PRO A 222 -16.43 5.40 12.01
N TYR A 223 -16.97 5.39 13.22
CA TYR A 223 -18.41 5.37 13.49
C TYR A 223 -19.15 6.56 12.89
N ASP A 224 -18.46 7.70 12.71
CA ASP A 224 -19.02 8.92 12.10
C ASP A 224 -19.44 8.70 10.64
N PHE A 225 -18.91 7.67 9.97
CA PHE A 225 -19.36 7.25 8.64
C PHE A 225 -20.51 6.24 8.67
N PHE A 226 -21.05 5.93 9.86
CA PHE A 226 -22.13 4.97 10.09
C PHE A 226 -21.84 3.57 9.49
N SER A 227 -20.57 3.16 9.52
CA SER A 227 -20.08 1.94 8.89
C SER A 227 -20.43 1.82 7.39
N ASP A 228 -20.65 2.95 6.71
CA ASP A 228 -20.96 2.99 5.29
C ASP A 228 -19.72 3.43 4.48
N ALA A 229 -19.21 2.51 3.66
CA ALA A 229 -18.05 2.76 2.80
C ALA A 229 -18.30 3.83 1.72
N THR A 230 -19.55 3.99 1.26
CA THR A 230 -19.93 5.07 0.33
C THR A 230 -19.88 6.43 1.03
N SER A 231 -20.33 6.50 2.28
CA SER A 231 -20.23 7.70 3.13
C SER A 231 -18.77 8.09 3.38
N GLN A 232 -17.92 7.12 3.71
CA GLN A 232 -16.48 7.36 3.88
C GLN A 232 -15.82 7.84 2.59
N ILE A 233 -16.11 7.19 1.45
CA ILE A 233 -15.62 7.63 0.14
C ILE A 233 -16.06 9.06 -0.13
N ASN A 234 -17.34 9.38 0.12
CA ASN A 234 -17.88 10.70 -0.09
C ASN A 234 -17.12 11.75 0.72
N ALA A 235 -16.94 11.51 2.02
CA ALA A 235 -16.21 12.40 2.90
C ALA A 235 -14.77 12.64 2.42
N LEU A 236 -14.05 11.57 2.07
CA LEU A 236 -12.65 11.64 1.61
C LEU A 236 -12.49 12.50 0.35
N VAL A 237 -13.37 12.37 -0.64
CA VAL A 237 -13.24 13.08 -1.93
C VAL A 237 -13.94 14.44 -1.97
N HIS A 238 -14.81 14.73 -1.00
CA HIS A 238 -15.51 16.01 -0.93
C HIS A 238 -14.50 17.14 -0.70
N LYS A 239 -14.64 18.26 -1.43
CA LYS A 239 -13.69 19.40 -1.39
C LYS A 239 -14.13 20.54 -0.46
N GLY A 240 -15.36 20.50 0.05
CA GLY A 240 -15.90 21.47 1.01
C GLY A 240 -15.39 21.25 2.44
N GLY A 241 -15.89 22.05 3.40
CA GLY A 241 -15.33 22.23 4.75
C GLY A 241 -14.88 20.96 5.48
N GLU A 242 -15.80 20.00 5.68
CA GLU A 242 -15.53 18.74 6.41
C GLU A 242 -14.89 17.65 5.53
N GLY A 243 -14.71 17.93 4.23
CA GLY A 243 -14.19 16.99 3.26
C GLY A 243 -12.68 16.77 3.36
N GLY A 244 -12.23 15.58 2.95
CA GLY A 244 -10.82 15.23 2.87
C GLY A 244 -10.11 15.85 1.65
N GLY A 245 -10.85 16.12 0.58
CA GLY A 245 -10.33 16.77 -0.63
C GLY A 245 -9.31 15.96 -1.44
N VAL A 246 -9.24 14.64 -1.25
CA VAL A 246 -8.24 13.78 -1.92
C VAL A 246 -8.53 13.62 -3.42
N ASP A 247 -7.49 13.36 -4.21
CA ASP A 247 -7.58 13.27 -5.67
C ASP A 247 -7.89 11.85 -6.17
N GLY A 248 -7.59 10.83 -5.36
CA GLY A 248 -7.84 9.45 -5.71
C GLY A 248 -7.90 8.50 -4.51
N LEU A 249 -8.34 7.28 -4.78
CA LEU A 249 -8.61 6.26 -3.77
C LEU A 249 -7.86 4.98 -4.14
N ILE A 250 -7.20 4.35 -3.17
CA ILE A 250 -6.66 3.00 -3.27
C ILE A 250 -7.56 2.11 -2.39
N THR A 251 -8.18 1.09 -2.98
CA THR A 251 -9.21 0.29 -2.30
C THR A 251 -9.15 -1.20 -2.67
N ASP A 252 -9.48 -2.05 -1.71
CA ASP A 252 -9.73 -3.48 -1.93
C ASP A 252 -11.10 -3.75 -2.56
N PHE A 253 -11.97 -2.74 -2.63
CA PHE A 253 -13.36 -2.86 -3.09
C PHE A 253 -13.64 -1.93 -4.28
N PRO A 254 -13.01 -2.17 -5.44
CA PRO A 254 -13.15 -1.31 -6.61
C PRO A 254 -14.60 -1.15 -7.10
N GLY A 255 -15.46 -2.16 -6.87
CA GLY A 255 -16.90 -2.08 -7.17
C GLY A 255 -17.61 -0.96 -6.41
N THR A 256 -17.26 -0.73 -5.15
CA THR A 256 -17.82 0.37 -4.33
C THR A 256 -17.40 1.72 -4.87
N ALA A 257 -16.09 1.90 -5.12
CA ALA A 257 -15.55 3.14 -5.65
C ALA A 257 -16.09 3.45 -7.05
N HIS A 258 -16.22 2.44 -7.92
CA HIS A 258 -16.83 2.59 -9.24
C HIS A 258 -18.30 3.02 -9.14
N ARG A 259 -19.10 2.37 -8.28
CA ARG A 259 -20.49 2.77 -8.04
C ARG A 259 -20.59 4.22 -7.56
N TYR A 260 -19.75 4.62 -6.61
CA TYR A 260 -19.70 6.00 -6.13
C TYR A 260 -19.33 6.98 -7.25
N LYS A 261 -18.33 6.66 -8.09
CA LYS A 261 -17.92 7.51 -9.23
C LYS A 261 -19.07 7.75 -10.23
N LEU A 262 -19.99 6.79 -10.38
CA LEU A 262 -21.16 6.87 -11.26
C LEU A 262 -22.38 7.56 -10.63
N ASN A 263 -22.31 7.94 -9.34
CA ASN A 263 -23.37 8.66 -8.65
C ASN A 263 -23.67 10.02 -9.32
N SER A 264 -24.95 10.28 -9.63
CA SER A 264 -25.43 11.54 -10.21
C SER A 264 -25.20 12.77 -9.31
N CYS A 265 -25.10 12.57 -7.99
CA CYS A 265 -24.95 13.66 -7.02
C CYS A 265 -23.53 14.26 -6.99
N ARG A 266 -22.52 13.56 -7.53
CA ARG A 266 -21.10 13.97 -7.39
C ARG A 266 -20.76 15.29 -8.09
N ASN A 267 -21.49 15.63 -9.15
CA ASN A 267 -21.20 16.80 -10.01
C ASN A 267 -22.28 17.87 -9.92
N MET A 268 -23.06 17.91 -8.83
CA MET A 268 -24.17 18.84 -8.69
C MET A 268 -23.75 20.25 -8.21
N GLY A 269 -22.49 20.45 -7.81
CA GLY A 269 -21.99 21.74 -7.32
C GLY A 269 -22.85 22.27 -6.17
N ASP A 270 -23.35 23.49 -6.29
CA ASP A 270 -24.24 24.11 -5.29
C ASP A 270 -25.60 23.38 -5.13
N LYS A 271 -25.97 22.52 -6.07
CA LYS A 271 -27.18 21.68 -5.99
C LYS A 271 -26.92 20.34 -5.29
N THR A 272 -25.72 20.14 -4.74
CA THR A 272 -25.38 18.90 -4.02
C THR A 272 -26.33 18.73 -2.84
N PRO A 273 -27.06 17.60 -2.75
CA PRO A 273 -28.01 17.38 -1.67
C PRO A 273 -27.35 17.36 -0.29
N TYR A 274 -28.08 17.77 0.75
CA TYR A 274 -27.54 17.83 2.11
C TYR A 274 -27.01 16.48 2.62
N TYR A 275 -27.63 15.36 2.21
CA TYR A 275 -27.17 14.01 2.58
C TYR A 275 -25.82 13.62 1.93
N MET A 276 -25.32 14.39 0.98
CA MET A 276 -23.98 14.23 0.38
C MET A 276 -22.93 15.09 1.10
N LEU A 277 -23.29 15.82 2.16
CA LEU A 277 -22.29 16.51 2.97
C LEU A 277 -21.54 15.48 3.84
N PRO A 278 -20.22 15.65 4.04
CA PRO A 278 -19.48 14.80 4.97
C PRO A 278 -20.06 14.92 6.39
N PRO A 279 -19.94 13.87 7.23
CA PRO A 279 -20.19 14.02 8.65
C PRO A 279 -19.22 15.05 9.24
N GLN A 280 -19.69 15.81 10.23
CA GLN A 280 -18.85 16.75 10.96
C GLN A 280 -17.79 15.99 11.76
N ARG A 281 -16.52 16.40 11.65
CA ARG A 281 -15.43 15.83 12.46
C ARG A 281 -15.71 16.03 13.95
N GLY A 282 -15.56 14.97 14.74
CA GLY A 282 -15.87 15.02 16.18
C GLY A 282 -17.36 15.12 16.49
N GLY A 283 -18.25 14.99 15.50
CA GLY A 283 -19.69 15.10 15.69
C GLY A 283 -20.23 14.05 16.66
N LEU A 284 -19.81 12.78 16.51
CA LEU A 284 -20.24 11.73 17.43
C LEU A 284 -19.59 11.85 18.81
N VAL A 285 -18.32 12.26 18.90
CA VAL A 285 -17.67 12.50 20.20
C VAL A 285 -18.38 13.62 20.96
N GLY A 286 -18.81 14.67 20.25
CA GLY A 286 -19.48 15.83 20.83
C GLY A 286 -20.84 15.53 21.48
N VAL A 287 -21.47 14.40 21.16
CA VAL A 287 -22.76 13.99 21.78
C VAL A 287 -22.61 13.02 22.95
N ILE A 288 -21.39 12.54 23.24
CA ILE A 288 -21.12 11.69 24.40
C ILE A 288 -21.15 12.55 25.67
N GLN A 289 -22.20 12.40 26.48
CA GLN A 289 -22.38 13.19 27.70
C GLN A 289 -21.53 12.69 28.87
N ASP A 290 -21.35 11.37 28.97
CA ASP A 290 -20.52 10.78 30.01
C ASP A 290 -19.05 10.95 29.68
N LYS A 291 -18.36 11.78 30.45
CA LYS A 291 -16.92 12.02 30.27
C LYS A 291 -16.08 10.76 30.47
N ALA A 292 -16.55 9.80 31.25
CA ALA A 292 -15.86 8.51 31.43
C ALA A 292 -16.00 7.60 30.20
N ALA A 293 -17.00 7.84 29.34
CA ALA A 293 -17.21 7.11 28.09
C ALA A 293 -16.55 7.79 26.88
N LEU A 294 -15.92 8.95 27.06
CA LEU A 294 -15.18 9.61 25.98
C LEU A 294 -13.96 8.77 25.57
N PRO A 295 -13.65 8.72 24.26
CA PRO A 295 -12.42 8.07 23.83
C PRO A 295 -11.20 8.80 24.41
N PRO A 296 -10.07 8.09 24.61
CA PRO A 296 -8.87 8.69 25.17
C PRO A 296 -8.38 9.84 24.29
N ALA A 297 -7.85 10.88 24.95
CA ALA A 297 -7.18 11.97 24.25
C ALA A 297 -5.96 11.42 23.50
N MET A 298 -5.81 11.82 22.23
CA MET A 298 -4.69 11.39 21.40
C MET A 298 -3.48 12.29 21.60
N ALA A 299 -2.30 11.69 21.53
CA ALA A 299 -1.08 12.45 21.33
C ALA A 299 -1.15 13.18 19.97
N PRO A 300 -0.60 14.40 19.86
CA PRO A 300 -0.51 15.08 18.58
C PRO A 300 0.26 14.22 17.57
N GLU A 301 -0.33 14.02 16.39
CA GLU A 301 0.35 13.32 15.31
C GLU A 301 1.61 14.11 14.88
N PRO A 302 2.69 13.40 14.51
CA PRO A 302 3.93 14.04 14.10
C PRO A 302 3.76 14.80 12.78
N VAL A 303 4.71 15.70 12.51
CA VAL A 303 4.88 16.34 11.20
C VAL A 303 5.96 15.55 10.46
N LEU A 304 5.74 15.24 9.18
CA LEU A 304 6.75 14.62 8.35
C LEU A 304 7.94 15.57 8.16
N THR A 305 9.13 15.13 8.56
CA THR A 305 10.39 15.89 8.54
C THR A 305 11.31 15.42 7.42
N VAL A 306 12.47 16.08 7.26
CA VAL A 306 13.44 15.71 6.22
C VAL A 306 14.04 14.35 6.50
N SER A 307 14.29 14.02 7.77
CA SER A 307 14.86 12.73 8.17
C SER A 307 13.95 11.55 7.87
N ASP A 308 12.63 11.77 7.81
CA ASP A 308 11.64 10.74 7.49
C ASP A 308 11.57 10.47 5.98
N VAL A 309 12.01 11.44 5.16
CA VAL A 309 11.95 11.37 3.68
C VAL A 309 13.30 11.03 3.07
N ALA A 310 14.38 11.58 3.63
CA ALA A 310 15.72 11.50 3.08
C ALA A 310 16.33 10.12 3.38
N GLU A 311 16.61 9.38 2.31
CA GLU A 311 17.28 8.09 2.39
C GLU A 311 18.63 8.13 1.66
N PRO A 312 19.60 7.31 2.09
CA PRO A 312 20.80 7.08 1.30
C PRO A 312 20.45 6.46 -0.06
N PRO A 313 21.30 6.61 -1.10
CA PRO A 313 21.11 5.93 -2.37
C PRO A 313 20.99 4.41 -2.20
N LEU A 314 20.24 3.76 -3.07
CA LEU A 314 20.15 2.30 -3.08
C LEU A 314 21.55 1.67 -3.21
N PRO A 315 21.84 0.62 -2.43
CA PRO A 315 23.12 -0.07 -2.49
C PRO A 315 23.32 -0.73 -3.86
N PRO A 316 24.58 -0.92 -4.31
CA PRO A 316 24.86 -1.61 -5.55
C PRO A 316 24.45 -3.09 -5.45
N VAL A 317 23.92 -3.61 -6.55
CA VAL A 317 23.58 -5.04 -6.65
C VAL A 317 24.88 -5.81 -6.91
N SER A 318 25.29 -6.65 -5.97
CA SER A 318 26.46 -7.53 -6.15
C SER A 318 26.07 -8.74 -7.01
N ASN A 319 26.78 -8.98 -8.11
CA ASN A 319 26.64 -10.22 -8.90
C ASN A 319 27.32 -11.39 -8.16
N THR A 320 26.71 -11.89 -7.08
CA THR A 320 27.17 -13.13 -6.45
C THR A 320 26.48 -14.34 -7.11
N THR A 321 27.17 -15.00 -8.02
CA THR A 321 26.84 -16.36 -8.45
C THR A 321 26.94 -17.30 -7.23
N ALA A 322 25.83 -17.90 -6.81
CA ALA A 322 25.81 -18.82 -5.68
C ALA A 322 26.53 -20.16 -6.03
N PRO A 323 27.34 -20.74 -5.12
CA PRO A 323 27.89 -22.09 -5.27
C PRO A 323 26.80 -23.17 -5.07
N ALA A 324 26.95 -24.31 -5.77
CA ALA A 324 26.04 -25.46 -5.67
C ALA A 324 26.01 -26.07 -4.25
N PRO A 325 24.86 -26.62 -3.79
CA PRO A 325 24.73 -27.13 -2.43
C PRO A 325 25.44 -28.48 -2.27
N SER A 326 26.34 -28.56 -1.28
CA SER A 326 26.90 -29.82 -0.76
C SER A 326 26.18 -30.17 0.55
N HIS A 327 25.59 -31.36 0.63
CA HIS A 327 24.95 -31.88 1.83
C HIS A 327 25.98 -32.36 2.85
N ALA A 328 26.19 -31.59 3.92
CA ALA A 328 26.67 -32.08 5.21
C ALA A 328 26.20 -31.13 6.33
N PRO A 329 25.96 -31.61 7.56
CA PRO A 329 25.25 -30.85 8.58
C PRO A 329 26.19 -30.20 9.58
N VAL A 330 26.37 -28.87 9.57
CA VAL A 330 27.00 -28.14 10.70
C VAL A 330 26.54 -26.67 10.76
N GLU A 331 26.21 -26.25 11.99
CA GLU A 331 26.16 -24.91 12.61
C GLU A 331 25.50 -23.71 11.92
N VAL A 332 24.72 -23.00 12.74
CA VAL A 332 24.01 -21.76 12.45
C VAL A 332 25.02 -20.65 12.10
N SER A 333 25.40 -20.61 10.83
CA SER A 333 25.73 -19.37 10.13
C SER A 333 24.57 -19.08 9.19
N VAL A 334 24.03 -17.86 9.22
CA VAL A 334 22.97 -17.42 8.30
C VAL A 334 23.59 -17.25 6.91
N SER A 335 23.79 -18.38 6.24
CA SER A 335 24.06 -18.46 4.81
C SER A 335 22.76 -18.94 4.17
N ILE A 336 21.95 -18.01 3.69
CA ILE A 336 20.74 -18.32 2.92
C ILE A 336 21.24 -18.83 1.56
N PRO A 337 21.03 -20.10 1.18
CA PRO A 337 21.36 -20.57 -0.15
C PRO A 337 20.39 -19.89 -1.13
N ILE A 338 20.87 -18.89 -1.85
CA ILE A 338 20.08 -18.13 -2.83
C ILE A 338 19.77 -19.04 -4.01
N THR A 339 18.58 -19.64 -4.00
CA THR A 339 17.98 -20.27 -5.19
C THR A 339 16.81 -19.38 -5.61
N ALA A 340 16.99 -18.67 -6.73
CA ALA A 340 15.99 -17.84 -7.43
C ALA A 340 15.02 -17.08 -6.52
N ALA A 341 15.40 -15.87 -6.06
CA ALA A 341 14.53 -15.03 -5.24
C ALA A 341 13.22 -14.68 -5.96
N VAL A 342 12.07 -15.07 -5.38
CA VAL A 342 10.76 -14.62 -5.84
C VAL A 342 10.46 -13.26 -5.22
N LEU A 343 10.29 -12.25 -6.08
CA LEU A 343 9.92 -10.91 -5.68
C LEU A 343 8.39 -10.80 -5.52
N VAL A 344 7.93 -10.23 -4.40
CA VAL A 344 6.53 -9.80 -4.27
C VAL A 344 6.39 -8.35 -4.65
N LEU A 345 5.48 -8.12 -5.60
CA LEU A 345 4.95 -6.81 -5.92
C LEU A 345 3.45 -6.83 -5.69
N CYS A 346 2.93 -5.73 -5.14
CA CYS A 346 1.50 -5.47 -5.13
C CYS A 346 1.16 -4.67 -6.38
N ALA A 347 0.46 -5.29 -7.34
CA ALA A 347 0.05 -4.65 -8.57
C ALA A 347 -1.46 -4.42 -8.58
N SER A 348 -1.85 -3.17 -8.85
CA SER A 348 -3.23 -2.68 -8.80
C SER A 348 -3.65 -2.13 -10.15
N LEU A 349 -4.94 -2.22 -10.45
CA LEU A 349 -5.52 -1.67 -11.68
C LEU A 349 -6.01 -0.24 -11.43
N LEU A 350 -5.72 0.67 -12.34
CA LEU A 350 -6.23 2.04 -12.29
C LEU A 350 -7.52 2.11 -13.13
N ILE A 351 -8.64 2.35 -12.44
CA ILE A 351 -10.00 2.32 -13.00
C ILE A 351 -10.54 3.74 -13.22
#